data_AF-A0A963IHQ9-F1
#
_entry.id   AF-A0A963IHQ9-F1
#
_cell.length_a   1.000
_cell.length_b   1.000
_cell.length_c   1.000
_cell.angle_alpha   90.00
_cell.angle_beta   90.00
_cell.angle_gamma   90.00
#
_symmetry.space_group_name_H-M   'P 1'
#
loop_
_entity.id
_entity.type
_entity.pdbx_description
1 polymer ?
#
loop_
_entity_poly.entity_id
_entity_poly.type
_entity_poly.pdbx_seq_one_letter_code
_entity_poly.pdbx_strand_id
1 'polypeptide(L)'
;MKRDPRLIPLSREHHAALRLGRQLLAGGGQDSLREMLPTLQAHFAEEERSLPPVLLARGQGALVRRLHAEHVSLLTLFAAALRGERLADAGQALIDHVRFEERELFVTVETAFGAALP
;
A
#
# COMPACT_ATOMS: atom_id res chain seq x y z
N MET A 1 17.91 -6.55 5.31
CA MET A 1 17.27 -7.85 4.98
C MET A 1 16.87 -7.83 3.52
N LYS A 2 17.09 -8.92 2.79
CA LYS A 2 16.45 -9.09 1.47
C LYS A 2 14.99 -9.49 1.73
N ARG A 3 14.05 -8.83 1.06
CA ARG A 3 12.61 -9.13 1.10
C ARG A 3 12.37 -10.58 0.67
N ASP A 4 11.46 -11.30 1.35
CA ASP A 4 11.03 -12.65 0.94
C ASP A 4 10.55 -12.64 -0.52
N PRO A 5 10.96 -13.61 -1.35
CA PRO A 5 10.62 -13.65 -2.77
C PRO A 5 9.12 -13.50 -3.08
N ARG A 6 8.24 -13.93 -2.18
CA ARG A 6 6.78 -13.80 -2.35
C ARG A 6 6.26 -12.38 -2.21
N LEU A 7 6.99 -11.51 -1.52
CA LEU A 7 6.62 -10.11 -1.30
C LEU A 7 7.31 -9.14 -2.26
N ILE A 8 8.36 -9.60 -2.95
CA ILE A 8 9.04 -8.80 -3.98
C ILE A 8 8.04 -8.25 -5.02
N PRO A 9 7.11 -9.04 -5.60
CA PRO A 9 6.16 -8.53 -6.58
C PRO A 9 5.31 -7.38 -6.07
N LEU A 10 4.88 -7.44 -4.80
CA LEU A 10 4.08 -6.40 -4.16
C LEU A 10 4.92 -5.12 -3.98
N SER A 11 6.15 -5.23 -3.50
CA SER A 11 7.01 -4.07 -3.26
C SER A 11 7.50 -3.32 -4.52
N ARG A 12 7.32 -3.89 -5.74
CA ARG A 12 7.85 -3.29 -6.98
C ARG A 12 7.29 -1.90 -7.26
N GLU A 13 6.00 -1.72 -6.99
CA GLU A 13 5.29 -0.48 -7.31
C GLU A 13 5.47 0.60 -6.22
N HIS A 14 5.99 0.24 -5.04
CA HIS A 14 6.18 1.18 -3.92
C HIS A 14 7.08 2.36 -4.27
N HIS A 15 8.13 2.15 -5.06
CA HIS A 15 9.00 3.25 -5.49
C HIS A 15 8.25 4.27 -6.36
N ALA A 16 7.36 3.81 -7.25
CA ALA A 16 6.54 4.68 -8.07
C ALA A 16 5.49 5.39 -7.21
N ALA A 17 4.81 4.66 -6.32
CA ALA A 17 3.84 5.20 -5.38
C ALA A 17 4.44 6.30 -4.48
N LEU A 18 5.66 6.12 -3.97
CA LEU A 18 6.37 7.13 -3.18
C LEU A 18 6.74 8.38 -3.99
N ARG A 19 7.07 8.24 -5.29
CA ARG A 19 7.29 9.41 -6.15
C ARG A 19 6.00 10.17 -6.37
N LEU A 20 4.92 9.47 -6.68
CA LEU A 20 3.59 10.05 -6.84
C LEU A 20 3.15 10.77 -5.56
N GLY A 21 3.31 10.14 -4.40
CA GLY A 21 2.96 10.72 -3.12
C GLY A 21 3.70 12.04 -2.85
N ARG A 22 4.99 12.13 -3.21
CA ARG A 22 5.76 13.39 -3.10
C ARG A 22 5.27 14.47 -4.06
N GLN A 23 4.88 14.11 -5.29
CA GLN A 23 4.33 15.07 -6.26
C GLN A 23 3.00 15.64 -5.76
N LEU A 24 2.11 14.77 -5.26
CA LEU A 24 0.83 15.15 -4.65
C LEU A 24 1.04 16.03 -3.41
N LEU A 25 2.01 15.67 -2.56
CA LEU A 25 2.37 16.46 -1.37
C LEU A 25 2.86 17.86 -1.72
N ALA A 26 3.56 18.02 -2.84
CA ALA A 26 4.00 19.31 -3.38
C ALA A 26 2.90 20.09 -4.12
N GLY A 27 1.66 19.57 -4.18
CA GLY A 27 0.52 20.23 -4.82
C GLY A 27 0.41 19.98 -6.33
N GLY A 28 1.06 18.95 -6.88
CA GLY A 28 0.96 18.56 -8.29
C GLY A 28 0.74 17.06 -8.48
N GLY A 29 1.06 16.52 -9.65
CA GLY A 29 1.05 15.06 -9.89
C GLY A 29 -0.32 14.45 -10.19
N GLN A 30 -1.33 15.25 -10.54
CA GLN A 30 -2.66 14.76 -10.89
C GLN A 30 -2.68 13.90 -12.16
N ASP A 31 -1.89 14.27 -13.17
CA ASP A 31 -1.75 13.46 -14.38
C ASP A 31 -1.05 12.13 -14.08
N SER A 32 0.03 12.16 -13.29
CA SER A 32 0.68 10.96 -12.80
C SER A 32 -0.26 10.09 -11.96
N LEU A 33 -1.11 10.69 -11.12
CA LEU A 33 -2.14 9.95 -10.39
C LEU A 33 -3.14 9.30 -11.34
N ARG A 34 -3.61 10.02 -12.36
CA ARG A 34 -4.57 9.50 -13.35
C ARG A 34 -3.98 8.31 -14.11
N GLU A 35 -2.72 8.37 -14.50
CA GLU A 35 -2.01 7.30 -15.17
C GLU A 35 -1.77 6.09 -14.24
N MET A 36 -1.41 6.33 -12.99
CA MET A 36 -1.06 5.27 -12.04
C MET A 36 -2.26 4.64 -11.34
N LEU A 37 -3.43 5.29 -11.30
CA LEU A 37 -4.59 4.84 -10.53
C LEU A 37 -4.99 3.38 -10.84
N PRO A 38 -5.08 2.92 -12.10
CA PRO A 38 -5.41 1.53 -12.38
C PRO A 38 -4.39 0.54 -11.82
N THR A 39 -3.09 0.88 -11.87
CA THR A 39 -2.01 0.06 -11.32
C THR A 39 -2.08 0.00 -9.80
N LEU A 40 -2.35 1.13 -9.13
CA LEU A 40 -2.54 1.18 -7.68
C LEU A 40 -3.74 0.34 -7.23
N GLN A 41 -4.86 0.43 -7.95
CA GLN A 41 -6.05 -0.38 -7.66
C GLN A 41 -5.79 -1.88 -7.83
N ALA A 42 -5.08 -2.26 -8.89
CA ALA A 42 -4.70 -3.66 -9.12
C ALA A 42 -3.75 -4.17 -8.02
N HIS A 43 -2.81 -3.33 -7.58
CA HIS A 43 -1.90 -3.63 -6.48
C HIS A 43 -2.64 -3.84 -5.16
N PHE A 44 -3.53 -2.92 -4.75
CA PHE A 44 -4.36 -3.09 -3.56
C PHE A 44 -5.18 -4.38 -3.59
N ALA A 45 -5.78 -4.71 -4.74
CA ALA A 45 -6.55 -5.94 -4.90
C ALA A 45 -5.70 -7.22 -4.77
N GLU A 46 -4.42 -7.17 -5.17
CA GLU A 46 -3.49 -8.28 -4.96
C GLU A 46 -3.17 -8.47 -3.48
N GLU A 47 -2.91 -7.39 -2.77
CA GLU A 47 -2.57 -7.41 -1.35
C GLU A 47 -3.74 -7.91 -0.51
N GLU A 48 -4.93 -7.38 -0.77
CA GLU A 48 -6.18 -7.81 -0.13
C GLU A 48 -6.53 -9.27 -0.40
N ARG A 49 -6.06 -9.83 -1.52
CA ARG A 49 -6.28 -11.24 -1.84
C ARG A 49 -5.24 -12.15 -1.18
N SER A 50 -3.98 -11.73 -1.15
CA SER A 50 -2.85 -12.61 -0.83
C SER A 50 -2.40 -12.52 0.64
N LEU A 51 -2.50 -11.35 1.28
CA LEU A 51 -1.97 -11.11 2.62
C LEU A 51 -2.93 -11.54 3.75
N PRO A 52 -4.26 -11.28 3.68
CA PRO A 52 -5.16 -11.61 4.77
C PRO A 52 -5.16 -13.08 5.19
N PRO A 53 -5.13 -14.09 4.29
CA PRO A 53 -5.07 -15.49 4.72
C PRO A 53 -3.87 -15.80 5.62
N VAL A 54 -2.70 -15.23 5.32
CA VAL A 54 -1.46 -15.43 6.09
C VAL A 54 -1.55 -14.75 7.45
N LEU A 55 -2.04 -13.51 7.48
CA LEU A 55 -2.15 -12.70 8.69
C LEU A 55 -3.21 -13.26 9.66
N LEU A 56 -4.38 -13.65 9.14
CA LEU A 56 -5.46 -14.22 9.95
C LEU A 56 -5.06 -15.54 10.60
N ALA A 57 -4.30 -16.39 9.90
CA ALA A 57 -3.76 -17.63 10.46
C ALA A 57 -2.80 -17.40 11.65
N ARG A 58 -2.34 -16.16 11.87
CA ARG A 58 -1.49 -15.75 12.99
C ARG A 58 -2.16 -14.77 13.95
N GLY A 59 -3.49 -14.66 13.89
CA GLY A 59 -4.26 -13.76 14.74
C GLY A 59 -4.08 -12.27 14.44
N GLN A 60 -3.46 -11.91 13.32
CA GLN A 60 -3.12 -10.54 12.94
C GLN A 60 -4.29 -9.81 12.25
N GLY A 61 -5.53 -10.04 12.71
CA GLY A 61 -6.73 -9.45 12.10
C GLY A 61 -6.80 -7.92 12.20
N ALA A 62 -6.06 -7.31 13.12
CA ALA A 62 -5.94 -5.85 13.20
C ALA A 62 -5.20 -5.26 11.99
N LEU A 63 -4.13 -5.91 11.53
CA LEU A 63 -3.38 -5.48 10.34
C LEU A 63 -4.21 -5.60 9.07
N VAL A 64 -5.01 -6.67 8.96
CA VAL A 64 -5.95 -6.85 7.84
C VAL A 64 -6.98 -5.73 7.79
N ARG A 65 -7.61 -5.40 8.92
CA ARG A 65 -8.57 -4.29 8.99
C ARG A 65 -7.94 -2.95 8.63
N ARG A 66 -6.70 -2.72 9.08
CA ARG A 66 -5.95 -1.50 8.76
C ARG A 66 -5.65 -1.39 7.27
N LEU A 67 -5.15 -2.46 6.64
CA LEU A 67 -4.87 -2.51 5.20
C LEU A 67 -6.10 -2.07 4.38
N HIS A 68 -7.25 -2.72 4.60
CA HIS A 68 -8.49 -2.37 3.91
C HIS A 68 -8.95 -0.93 4.19
N ALA A 69 -8.85 -0.47 5.44
CA ALA A 69 -9.26 0.89 5.80
C ALA A 69 -8.39 1.97 5.14
N GLU A 70 -7.08 1.72 5.06
CA GLU A 70 -6.14 2.62 4.36
C GLU A 70 -6.40 2.63 2.86
N HIS A 71 -6.66 1.47 2.21
CA HIS A 71 -7.02 1.42 0.78
C HIS A 71 -8.29 2.20 0.46
N VAL A 72 -9.36 2.01 1.24
CA VAL A 72 -10.62 2.76 1.05
C VAL A 72 -10.40 4.27 1.21
N SER A 73 -9.61 4.66 2.20
CA SER A 73 -9.26 6.07 2.44
C SER A 73 -8.44 6.65 1.29
N LEU A 74 -7.46 5.91 0.78
CA LEU A 74 -6.64 6.31 -0.36
C LEU A 74 -7.47 6.50 -1.62
N LEU A 75 -8.37 5.58 -1.95
CA LEU A 75 -9.25 5.72 -3.11
C LEU A 75 -10.14 6.96 -3.01
N THR A 76 -10.64 7.26 -1.81
CA THR A 76 -11.41 8.49 -1.55
C THR A 76 -10.57 9.74 -1.76
N LEU A 77 -9.34 9.75 -1.23
CA LEU A 77 -8.40 10.87 -1.38
C LEU A 77 -7.94 11.05 -2.83
N PHE A 78 -7.71 9.96 -3.57
CA PHE A 78 -7.35 10.02 -4.99
C PHE A 78 -8.47 10.60 -5.83
N ALA A 79 -9.73 10.24 -5.55
CA ALA A 79 -10.87 10.84 -6.24
C ALA A 79 -10.94 12.36 -6.01
N ALA A 80 -10.63 12.84 -4.81
CA ALA A 80 -10.52 14.27 -4.51
C ALA A 80 -9.31 14.92 -5.21
N ALA A 81 -8.14 14.29 -5.15
CA ALA A 81 -6.91 14.77 -5.79
C ALA A 81 -7.07 14.93 -7.30
N LEU A 82 -7.77 14.01 -7.97
CA LEU A 82 -8.07 14.12 -9.40
C LEU A 82 -8.93 15.34 -9.78
N ARG A 83 -9.65 15.93 -8.82
CA ARG A 83 -10.36 17.22 -8.99
C ARG A 83 -9.53 18.44 -8.56
N GLY A 84 -8.29 18.24 -8.13
CA GLY A 84 -7.45 19.30 -7.59
C GLY A 84 -7.71 19.61 -6.12
N GLU A 85 -8.37 18.72 -5.38
CA GLU A 85 -8.66 18.89 -3.95
C GLU A 85 -7.79 17.95 -3.11
N ARG A 86 -7.40 18.35 -1.89
CA ARG A 86 -6.76 17.45 -0.90
C ARG A 86 -5.49 16.74 -1.42
N LEU A 87 -4.76 17.32 -2.38
CA LEU A 87 -3.56 16.67 -2.95
C LEU A 87 -2.53 16.34 -1.88
N ALA A 88 -2.27 17.27 -0.96
CA ALA A 88 -1.32 17.08 0.12
C ALA A 88 -1.70 15.88 1.01
N ASP A 89 -2.98 15.74 1.32
CA ASP A 89 -3.48 14.63 2.13
C ASP A 89 -3.39 13.30 1.39
N ALA A 90 -3.73 13.27 0.10
CA ALA A 90 -3.57 12.08 -0.74
C ALA A 90 -2.09 11.66 -0.82
N GLY A 91 -1.19 12.62 -1.00
CA GLY A 91 0.25 12.39 -1.06
C GLY A 91 0.82 11.85 0.26
N GLN A 92 0.45 12.47 1.37
CA GLN A 92 0.87 12.04 2.71
C GLN A 92 0.33 10.64 3.04
N ALA A 93 -0.96 10.39 2.79
CA ALA A 93 -1.58 9.10 3.02
C ALA A 93 -0.89 7.99 2.21
N LEU A 94 -0.57 8.23 0.94
CA LEU A 94 0.10 7.23 0.09
C LEU A 94 1.52 6.92 0.60
N ILE A 95 2.25 7.93 1.06
CA ILE A 95 3.59 7.74 1.63
C ILE A 95 3.52 6.92 2.93
N ASP A 96 2.56 7.24 3.80
CA ASP A 96 2.42 6.58 5.09
C ASP A 96 1.94 5.13 4.93
N HIS A 97 1.05 4.89 3.97
CA HIS A 97 0.60 3.56 3.59
C HIS A 97 1.75 2.66 3.12
N VAL A 98 2.57 3.12 2.15
CA VAL A 98 3.75 2.36 1.70
C VAL A 98 4.73 2.09 2.86
N ARG A 99 4.90 3.05 3.78
CA ARG A 99 5.75 2.85 4.96
C ARG A 99 5.18 1.80 5.92
N PHE A 100 3.87 1.82 6.13
CA PHE A 100 3.17 0.80 6.91
C PHE A 100 3.40 -0.58 6.32
N GLU A 101 3.22 -0.74 5.01
CA GLU A 101 3.39 -2.01 4.33
C GLU A 101 4.82 -2.54 4.48
N GLU A 102 5.78 -1.69 4.15
CA GLU A 102 7.19 -2.07 4.12
C GLU A 102 7.76 -2.40 5.51
N ARG A 103 7.34 -1.66 6.55
CA ARG A 103 7.94 -1.70 7.90
C ARG A 103 7.18 -2.55 8.89
N GLU A 104 5.89 -2.76 8.68
CA GLU A 104 5.01 -3.42 9.65
C GLU A 104 4.32 -4.63 9.01
N LEU A 105 3.56 -4.42 7.94
CA LEU A 105 2.75 -5.48 7.32
C LEU A 105 3.63 -6.61 6.78
N PHE A 106 4.57 -6.27 5.88
CA PHE A 106 5.40 -7.25 5.22
C PHE A 106 6.37 -7.92 6.19
N VAL A 107 6.91 -7.20 7.17
CA VAL A 107 7.74 -7.79 8.24
C VAL A 107 6.96 -8.86 9.02
N THR A 108 5.68 -8.58 9.31
CA THR A 108 4.80 -9.55 10.00
C THR A 108 4.51 -10.76 9.13
N VAL A 109 4.27 -10.55 7.82
CA VAL A 109 4.06 -11.63 6.85
C VAL A 109 5.32 -12.48 6.67
N GLU A 110 6.51 -11.88 6.60
CA GLU A 110 7.80 -12.58 6.55
C GLU A 110 8.04 -13.41 7.80
N THR A 111 7.70 -12.89 8.97
CA THR A 111 7.76 -13.65 10.23
C THR A 111 6.82 -14.85 10.20
N ALA A 112 5.62 -14.67 9.63
CA ALA A 112 4.65 -15.75 9.47
C ALA A 112 5.16 -16.85 8.53
N PHE A 113 5.87 -16.45 7.48
CA PHE A 113 6.51 -17.34 6.53
C PHE A 113 7.71 -18.10 7.10
N GLY A 114 8.58 -17.44 7.86
CA GLY A 114 9.76 -18.06 8.47
C GLY A 114 9.40 -19.07 9.57
N ALA A 115 8.33 -18.82 10.31
CA ALA A 115 7.82 -19.75 11.32
C ALA A 115 7.11 -20.99 10.74
N ALA A 116 7.02 -21.12 9.40
CA ALA A 116 6.45 -22.28 8.72
C ALA A 116 7.46 -23.39 8.38
N LEU A 117 8.69 -23.34 8.93
CA LEU A 117 9.67 -24.43 8.83
C LEU A 117 9.66 -25.28 10.11
N PRO A 118 9.11 -26.52 10.08
CA PRO A 118 9.62 -27.60 10.90
C PRO A 118 10.97 -28.13 10.39
#